data_AF-A0A7S1FCF0-F1
#
_entry.id   AF-A0A7S1FCF0-F1
#
_cell.length_a   1.000
_cell.length_b   1.000
_cell.length_c   1.000
_cell.angle_alpha   90.00
_cell.angle_beta   90.00
_cell.angle_gamma   90.00
#
_symmetry.space_group_name_H-M   'P 1'
#
loop_
_entity.id
_entity.type
_entity.pdbx_description
1 polymer ?
#
loop_
_entity_poly.entity_id
_entity_poly.type
_entity_poly.pdbx_seq_one_letter_code
_entity_poly.pdbx_strand_id
1 'polypeptide(L)'
;FDRKVTVPLPDVRGRLHILKSHAKRLRIDAPTPLTEVSGAFSSVVNFAEWAKRTAGFSGADLAGMVNEAAMTATREAARGVFERHMQAAYSKSLLGVPSGRRPSEEELALTAAHEAGHAIVNEAMRRSVGSGNSTGYRTVAHISIVPTEGVGGVTQFAEPEESKRLPQSKRVLLAHLAVAMGGRAAEEVT
;
A
#
# COMPACT_ATOMS: atom_id res chain seq x y z
N PHE A 1 39.83 8.90 0.12
CA PHE A 1 38.57 8.41 -0.49
C PHE A 1 38.15 9.46 -1.50
N ASP A 2 38.54 9.27 -2.76
CA ASP A 2 38.58 10.37 -3.74
C ASP A 2 37.24 10.55 -4.48
N ARG A 3 36.30 9.61 -4.28
CA ARG A 3 34.91 9.72 -4.71
C ARG A 3 33.98 9.19 -3.63
N LYS A 4 32.90 9.93 -3.40
CA LYS A 4 31.73 9.46 -2.66
C LYS A 4 30.61 9.27 -3.67
N VAL A 5 30.13 8.05 -3.82
CA VAL A 5 28.98 7.74 -4.68
C VAL A 5 27.81 7.37 -3.76
N THR A 6 26.77 8.20 -3.80
CA THR A 6 25.53 7.95 -3.05
C THR A 6 24.57 7.17 -3.93
N VAL A 7 24.08 6.03 -3.44
CA VAL A 7 23.01 5.26 -4.10
C VAL A 7 21.70 5.58 -3.39
N PRO A 8 20.81 6.39 -3.98
CA PRO A 8 19.53 6.71 -3.37
C PRO A 8 18.55 5.52 -3.46
N LEU A 9 17.42 5.63 -2.76
CA LEU A 9 16.29 4.73 -2.96
C LEU A 9 15.81 4.78 -4.42
N PRO A 10 15.30 3.66 -4.96
CA PRO A 10 14.85 3.59 -6.34
C PRO A 10 13.61 4.46 -6.59
N ASP A 11 13.59 5.13 -7.74
CA ASP A 11 12.41 5.82 -8.28
C ASP A 11 11.37 4.81 -8.82
N VAL A 12 10.19 5.28 -9.27
CA VAL A 12 9.12 4.40 -9.78
C VAL A 12 9.63 3.44 -10.88
N ARG A 13 10.49 3.93 -11.79
CA ARG A 13 11.03 3.11 -12.89
C ARG A 13 12.03 2.07 -12.41
N GLY A 14 12.86 2.41 -11.44
CA GLY A 14 13.79 1.54 -10.75
C GLY A 14 13.05 0.45 -9.97
N ARG A 15 12.02 0.82 -9.21
CA ARG A 15 11.16 -0.14 -8.50
C ARG A 15 10.51 -1.13 -9.45
N LEU A 16 9.97 -0.65 -10.58
CA LEU A 16 9.41 -1.51 -11.64
C LEU A 16 10.45 -2.50 -12.19
N HIS A 17 11.68 -2.05 -12.46
CA HIS A 17 12.76 -2.92 -12.92
C HIS A 17 13.15 -3.97 -11.89
N ILE A 18 13.27 -3.58 -10.63
CA ILE A 18 13.62 -4.48 -9.53
C ILE A 18 12.53 -5.55 -9.37
N LEU A 19 11.26 -5.15 -9.28
CA LEU A 19 10.12 -6.06 -9.20
C LEU A 19 10.11 -7.07 -10.35
N LYS A 20 10.23 -6.59 -11.60
CA LYS A 20 10.30 -7.46 -12.77
C LYS A 20 11.50 -8.41 -12.73
N SER A 21 12.67 -7.94 -12.30
CA SER A 21 13.88 -8.75 -12.18
C SER A 21 13.70 -9.92 -11.21
N HIS A 22 13.17 -9.65 -10.02
CA HIS A 22 12.89 -10.68 -9.02
C HIS A 22 11.74 -11.61 -9.43
N ALA A 23 10.79 -11.12 -10.23
CA ALA A 23 9.69 -11.94 -10.75
C ALA A 23 10.11 -12.89 -11.88
N LYS A 24 11.25 -12.67 -12.59
CA LYS A 24 11.67 -13.50 -13.73
C LYS A 24 11.78 -15.00 -13.43
N ARG A 25 12.08 -15.36 -12.18
CA ARG A 25 12.26 -16.75 -11.74
C ARG A 25 10.98 -17.39 -11.21
N LEU A 26 9.89 -16.61 -11.12
CA LEU A 26 8.62 -17.04 -10.57
C LEU A 26 7.65 -17.36 -11.69
N ARG A 27 6.83 -18.39 -11.49
CA ARG A 27 5.60 -18.57 -12.26
C ARG A 27 4.61 -17.51 -11.80
N ILE A 28 4.59 -16.35 -12.46
CA ILE A 28 3.50 -15.40 -12.34
C ILE A 28 2.38 -15.95 -13.22
N ASP A 29 1.16 -16.11 -12.70
CA ASP A 29 0.08 -16.57 -13.57
C ASP A 29 -0.16 -15.48 -14.62
N ALA A 30 0.18 -15.80 -15.86
CA ALA A 30 0.20 -14.84 -16.95
C ALA A 30 -1.23 -14.59 -17.42
N PRO A 31 -1.58 -13.36 -17.84
CA PRO A 31 -2.71 -13.23 -18.72
C PRO A 31 -2.36 -14.02 -19.99
N THR A 32 -3.32 -14.78 -20.53
CA THR A 32 -3.28 -15.14 -21.95
C THR A 32 -2.91 -13.88 -22.75
N PRO A 33 -1.96 -13.95 -23.69
CA PRO A 33 -1.35 -12.78 -24.29
C PRO A 33 -2.38 -12.06 -25.15
N LEU A 34 -3.16 -11.12 -24.58
CA LEU A 34 -3.98 -10.12 -25.29
C LEU A 34 -4.78 -9.17 -24.38
N THR A 35 -4.82 -9.34 -23.05
CA THR A 35 -5.62 -8.43 -22.21
C THR A 35 -4.75 -7.41 -21.48
N GLU A 36 -4.82 -6.16 -21.93
CA GLU A 36 -4.68 -5.02 -21.04
C GLU A 36 -5.73 -5.19 -19.93
N VAL A 37 -5.33 -5.70 -18.75
CA VAL A 37 -6.29 -5.87 -17.64
C VAL A 37 -6.34 -4.57 -16.84
N SER A 38 -7.14 -3.62 -17.32
CA SER A 38 -7.58 -2.45 -16.57
C SER A 38 -8.84 -2.80 -15.78
N GLY A 39 -8.67 -3.42 -14.61
CA GLY A 39 -9.80 -3.74 -13.72
C GLY A 39 -9.34 -4.02 -12.29
N ALA A 40 -10.09 -3.49 -11.32
CA ALA A 40 -9.81 -3.58 -9.87
C ALA A 40 -9.85 -5.00 -9.28
N PHE A 41 -10.17 -6.02 -10.10
CA PHE A 41 -10.30 -7.44 -9.71
C PHE A 41 -9.51 -8.39 -10.63
N SER A 42 -8.40 -7.92 -11.21
CA SER A 42 -7.49 -8.77 -11.97
C SER A 42 -6.77 -9.77 -11.06
N SER A 43 -6.80 -11.06 -11.40
CA SER A 43 -5.93 -12.06 -10.76
C SER A 43 -4.46 -11.93 -11.17
N VAL A 44 -4.20 -11.18 -12.25
CA VAL A 44 -2.88 -11.01 -12.87
C VAL A 44 -2.10 -9.90 -12.16
N VAL A 45 -0.83 -10.17 -11.87
CA VAL A 45 0.05 -9.22 -11.19
C VAL A 45 0.38 -8.01 -12.06
N ASN A 46 0.05 -6.81 -11.57
CA ASN A 46 0.41 -5.55 -12.23
C ASN A 46 1.61 -4.87 -11.56
N PHE A 47 2.82 -5.18 -12.05
CA PHE A 47 4.06 -4.61 -11.49
C PHE A 47 4.16 -3.08 -11.61
N ALA A 48 3.50 -2.46 -12.60
CA ALA A 48 3.50 -1.00 -12.74
C ALA A 48 2.72 -0.34 -11.61
N GLU A 49 1.62 -0.95 -11.19
CA GLU A 49 0.84 -0.50 -10.03
C GLU A 49 1.61 -0.72 -8.72
N TRP A 50 2.23 -1.90 -8.55
CA TRP A 50 3.07 -2.18 -7.39
C TRP A 50 4.23 -1.19 -7.25
N ALA A 51 4.90 -0.83 -8.34
CA ALA A 51 5.98 0.16 -8.32
C ALA A 51 5.51 1.54 -7.81
N LYS A 52 4.25 1.92 -8.03
CA LYS A 52 3.67 3.16 -7.47
C LYS A 52 3.36 3.00 -5.98
N ARG A 53 2.77 1.86 -5.57
CA ARG A 53 2.37 1.57 -4.17
C ARG A 53 3.55 1.39 -3.22
N THR A 54 4.69 0.93 -3.70
CA THR A 54 5.89 0.66 -2.89
C THR A 54 6.82 1.89 -2.80
N ALA A 55 6.27 3.10 -2.76
CA ALA A 55 7.07 4.32 -2.67
C ALA A 55 7.88 4.35 -1.36
N GLY A 56 9.21 4.49 -1.49
CA GLY A 56 10.13 4.46 -0.34
C GLY A 56 10.71 3.08 -0.01
N PHE A 57 10.30 2.02 -0.71
CA PHE A 57 10.93 0.71 -0.57
C PHE A 57 12.35 0.72 -1.16
N SER A 58 13.28 0.09 -0.45
CA SER A 58 14.62 -0.23 -0.96
C SER A 58 14.55 -1.40 -1.95
N GLY A 59 15.67 -1.66 -2.66
CA GLY A 59 15.76 -2.84 -3.50
C GLY A 59 15.60 -4.16 -2.73
N ALA A 60 16.06 -4.20 -1.47
CA ALA A 60 15.90 -5.36 -0.61
C ALA A 60 14.43 -5.58 -0.18
N ASP A 61 13.71 -4.50 0.12
CA ASP A 61 12.29 -4.59 0.51
C ASP A 61 11.43 -5.12 -0.64
N LEU A 62 11.69 -4.65 -1.87
CA LEU A 62 11.00 -5.14 -3.07
C LEU A 62 11.31 -6.62 -3.35
N ALA A 63 12.56 -7.03 -3.20
CA ALA A 63 12.96 -8.42 -3.33
C ALA A 63 12.28 -9.31 -2.28
N GLY A 64 12.24 -8.83 -1.03
CA GLY A 64 11.57 -9.50 0.09
C GLY A 64 10.08 -9.66 -0.15
N MET A 65 9.40 -8.60 -0.60
CA MET A 65 7.98 -8.63 -0.93
C MET A 65 7.66 -9.67 -2.02
N VAL A 66 8.44 -9.71 -3.11
CA VAL A 66 8.25 -10.68 -4.19
C VAL A 66 8.48 -12.12 -3.69
N ASN A 67 9.48 -12.32 -2.83
CA ASN A 67 9.75 -13.64 -2.24
C ASN A 67 8.63 -14.11 -1.31
N GLU A 68 8.10 -13.24 -0.45
CA GLU A 68 6.98 -13.59 0.42
C GLU A 68 5.71 -13.91 -0.38
N ALA A 69 5.47 -13.22 -1.50
CA ALA A 69 4.37 -13.53 -2.40
C ALA A 69 4.52 -14.95 -2.99
N ALA A 70 5.74 -15.33 -3.39
CA ALA A 70 6.04 -16.69 -3.86
C ALA A 70 5.87 -17.75 -2.75
N MET A 71 6.32 -17.47 -1.53
CA MET A 71 6.16 -18.38 -0.39
C MET A 71 4.68 -18.57 -0.05
N THR A 72 3.89 -17.50 -0.07
CA THR A 72 2.45 -17.55 0.17
C THR A 72 1.75 -18.37 -0.90
N ALA A 73 2.06 -18.14 -2.18
CA ALA A 73 1.55 -18.94 -3.29
C ALA A 73 1.87 -20.45 -3.13
N THR A 74 3.10 -20.75 -2.69
CA THR A 74 3.55 -22.13 -2.46
C THR A 74 2.79 -22.78 -1.30
N ARG A 75 2.57 -22.05 -0.19
CA ARG A 75 1.77 -22.53 0.95
C ARG A 75 0.33 -22.86 0.56
N GLU A 76 -0.25 -22.08 -0.36
CA GLU A 76 -1.59 -22.32 -0.90
C GLU A 76 -1.64 -23.40 -1.99
N ALA A 77 -0.51 -24.05 -2.32
CA ALA A 77 -0.38 -24.96 -3.46
C ALA A 77 -0.88 -24.35 -4.79
N ALA A 78 -0.73 -23.02 -4.94
CA ALA A 78 -1.17 -22.30 -6.12
C ALA A 78 -0.25 -22.59 -7.32
N ARG A 79 -0.80 -22.57 -8.53
CA ARG A 79 -0.04 -22.80 -9.78
C ARG A 79 0.99 -21.70 -10.09
N GLY A 80 0.84 -20.53 -9.46
CA GLY A 80 1.70 -19.38 -9.64
C GLY A 80 1.38 -18.27 -8.64
N VAL A 81 2.12 -17.17 -8.75
CA VAL A 81 1.89 -15.94 -7.99
C VAL A 81 0.79 -15.13 -8.67
N PHE A 82 -0.23 -14.79 -7.89
CA PHE A 82 -1.37 -13.97 -8.27
C PHE A 82 -1.31 -12.61 -7.57
N GLU A 83 -2.12 -11.66 -8.02
CA GLU A 83 -2.23 -10.34 -7.40
C GLU A 83 -2.54 -10.42 -5.89
N ARG A 84 -3.39 -11.37 -5.46
CA ARG A 84 -3.70 -11.58 -4.03
C ARG A 84 -2.46 -11.92 -3.19
N HIS A 85 -1.48 -12.64 -3.76
CA HIS A 85 -0.27 -13.00 -3.04
C HIS A 85 0.67 -11.81 -2.92
N MET A 86 0.74 -10.97 -3.96
CA MET A 86 1.48 -9.71 -3.92
C MET A 86 0.86 -8.75 -2.89
N GLN A 87 -0.47 -8.68 -2.84
CA GLN A 87 -1.20 -7.90 -1.84
C GLN A 87 -0.93 -8.41 -0.42
N ALA A 88 -0.99 -9.72 -0.18
CA ALA A 88 -0.67 -10.29 1.13
C ALA A 88 0.77 -10.02 1.55
N ALA A 89 1.73 -10.15 0.62
CA ALA A 89 3.13 -9.83 0.87
C ALA A 89 3.34 -8.34 1.18
N TYR A 90 2.71 -7.44 0.43
CA TYR A 90 2.76 -6.00 0.67
C TYR A 90 2.21 -5.63 2.05
N SER A 91 1.02 -6.13 2.39
CA SER A 91 0.42 -5.92 3.72
C SER A 91 1.33 -6.46 4.83
N LYS A 92 1.93 -7.64 4.66
CA LYS A 92 2.87 -8.21 5.64
C LYS A 92 4.15 -7.38 5.77
N SER A 93 4.71 -6.88 4.67
CA SER A 93 5.91 -6.03 4.69
C SER A 93 5.68 -4.70 5.43
N LEU A 94 4.45 -4.18 5.41
CA LEU A 94 4.12 -2.89 6.01
C LEU A 94 3.62 -2.99 7.45
N LEU A 95 2.76 -3.98 7.69
CA LEU A 95 1.98 -4.10 8.93
C LEU A 95 2.53 -5.17 9.87
N GLY A 96 3.50 -5.94 9.39
CA GLY A 96 3.99 -7.12 10.09
C GLY A 96 3.08 -8.33 9.88
N VAL A 97 3.33 -9.36 10.69
CA VAL A 97 2.60 -10.63 10.59
C VAL A 97 1.18 -10.43 11.14
N PRO A 98 0.14 -10.92 10.44
CA PRO A 98 -1.20 -10.97 11.00
C PRO A 98 -1.20 -11.69 12.34
N SER A 99 -1.90 -11.12 13.32
CA SER A 99 -2.07 -11.77 14.61
C SER A 99 -2.97 -13.00 14.43
N GLY A 100 -2.70 -14.07 15.17
CA GLY A 100 -3.59 -15.23 15.25
C GLY A 100 -4.91 -14.93 15.99
N ARG A 101 -5.11 -13.68 16.44
CA ARG A 101 -6.30 -13.23 17.15
C ARG A 101 -7.49 -13.26 16.20
N ARG A 102 -8.60 -13.82 16.68
CA ARG A 102 -9.90 -13.76 16.00
C ARG A 102 -10.76 -12.71 16.71
N PRO A 103 -10.87 -11.48 16.17
CA PRO A 103 -11.74 -10.46 16.74
C PRO A 103 -13.20 -10.87 16.64
N SER A 104 -14.04 -10.36 17.55
CA SER A 104 -15.49 -10.54 17.47
C SER A 104 -16.08 -9.76 16.29
N GLU A 105 -17.32 -10.06 15.89
CA GLU A 105 -18.01 -9.27 14.85
C GLU A 105 -18.17 -7.80 15.25
N GLU A 106 -18.41 -7.52 16.53
CA GLU A 106 -18.49 -6.17 17.08
C GLU A 106 -17.14 -5.43 16.98
N GLU A 107 -16.03 -6.09 17.34
CA GLU A 107 -14.69 -5.53 17.20
C GLU A 107 -14.32 -5.25 15.73
N LEU A 108 -14.71 -6.15 14.82
CA LEU A 108 -14.51 -5.97 13.39
C LEU A 108 -15.33 -4.82 12.82
N ALA A 109 -16.60 -4.69 13.23
CA ALA A 109 -17.47 -3.60 12.81
C ALA A 109 -16.94 -2.24 13.28
N LEU A 110 -16.51 -2.15 14.54
CA LEU A 110 -15.91 -0.93 15.09
C LEU A 110 -14.62 -0.57 14.36
N THR A 111 -13.73 -1.55 14.14
CA THR A 111 -12.49 -1.35 13.38
C THR A 111 -12.77 -0.92 11.94
N ALA A 112 -13.77 -1.52 11.29
CA ALA A 112 -14.16 -1.14 9.93
C ALA A 112 -14.65 0.30 9.87
N ALA A 113 -15.46 0.74 10.85
CA ALA A 113 -15.89 2.13 10.95
C ALA A 113 -14.69 3.08 11.18
N HIS A 114 -13.76 2.72 12.07
CA HIS A 114 -12.55 3.49 12.35
C HIS A 114 -11.70 3.70 11.09
N GLU A 115 -11.36 2.62 10.39
CA GLU A 115 -10.53 2.70 9.20
C GLU A 115 -11.27 3.38 8.03
N ALA A 116 -12.58 3.16 7.89
CA ALA A 116 -13.39 3.89 6.92
C ALA A 116 -13.39 5.41 7.20
N GLY A 117 -13.43 5.81 8.48
CA GLY A 117 -13.33 7.21 8.90
C GLY A 117 -12.05 7.87 8.42
N HIS A 118 -10.90 7.22 8.65
CA HIS A 118 -9.61 7.70 8.13
C HIS A 118 -9.62 7.84 6.60
N ALA A 119 -10.12 6.83 5.89
CA ALA A 119 -10.13 6.81 4.43
C ALA A 119 -11.04 7.90 3.82
N ILE A 120 -12.26 8.04 4.34
CA ILE A 120 -13.27 9.00 3.84
C ILE A 120 -12.79 10.43 4.10
N VAL A 121 -12.33 10.72 5.33
CA VAL A 121 -11.83 12.06 5.66
C VAL A 121 -10.60 12.39 4.82
N ASN A 122 -9.72 11.42 4.55
CA ASN A 122 -8.57 11.66 3.67
C ASN A 122 -8.99 12.03 2.25
N GLU A 123 -9.96 11.32 1.66
CA GLU A 123 -10.45 11.64 0.32
C GLU A 123 -11.16 13.01 0.27
N ALA A 124 -11.91 13.36 1.31
CA ALA A 124 -12.51 14.68 1.43
C ALA A 124 -11.44 15.78 1.51
N MET A 125 -10.43 15.61 2.38
CA MET A 125 -9.32 16.54 2.51
C MET A 125 -8.49 16.64 1.23
N ARG A 126 -8.27 15.53 0.52
CA ARG A 126 -7.55 15.52 -0.76
C ARG A 126 -8.24 16.43 -1.79
N ARG A 127 -9.58 16.39 -1.87
CA ARG A 127 -10.37 17.24 -2.77
C ARG A 127 -10.37 18.70 -2.33
N SER A 128 -10.39 18.97 -1.03
CA SER A 128 -10.39 20.34 -0.51
C SER A 128 -9.02 21.00 -0.61
N VAL A 129 -7.95 20.31 -0.22
CA VAL A 129 -6.59 20.85 -0.13
C VAL A 129 -5.85 20.80 -1.46
N GLY A 130 -6.20 19.87 -2.35
CA GLY A 130 -5.64 19.80 -3.70
C GLY A 130 -5.95 21.04 -4.53
N SER A 131 -4.94 21.58 -5.21
CA SER A 131 -5.05 22.78 -6.04
C SER A 131 -4.83 22.42 -7.52
N GLY A 132 -5.89 22.32 -8.30
CA GLY A 132 -5.83 22.06 -9.75
C GLY A 132 -5.40 20.63 -10.13
N ASN A 133 -4.78 20.47 -11.31
CA ASN A 133 -4.44 19.17 -11.94
C ASN A 133 -3.36 18.35 -11.20
N SER A 134 -2.87 18.81 -10.05
CA SER A 134 -1.97 18.07 -9.16
C SER A 134 -2.48 18.22 -7.74
N THR A 135 -3.04 17.13 -7.16
CA THR A 135 -3.63 17.21 -5.82
C THR A 135 -2.60 17.35 -4.71
N GLY A 136 -1.28 17.20 -4.96
CA GLY A 136 -0.18 17.46 -4.02
C GLY A 136 -0.27 16.83 -2.61
N TYR A 137 -1.29 16.01 -2.37
CA TYR A 137 -1.74 15.49 -1.09
C TYR A 137 -1.87 13.99 -1.18
N ARG A 138 -1.73 13.32 -0.05
CA ARG A 138 -1.70 11.85 0.03
C ARG A 138 -3.01 11.20 -0.42
N THR A 139 -2.88 10.03 -1.01
CA THR A 139 -3.99 9.17 -1.45
C THR A 139 -4.12 7.97 -0.53
N VAL A 140 -5.27 7.31 -0.48
CA VAL A 140 -5.40 6.03 0.23
C VAL A 140 -4.78 4.94 -0.63
N ALA A 141 -3.79 4.23 -0.08
CA ALA A 141 -3.07 3.16 -0.77
C ALA A 141 -3.67 1.78 -0.46
N HIS A 142 -4.02 1.54 0.80
CA HIS A 142 -4.52 0.27 1.28
C HIS A 142 -5.34 0.46 2.56
N ILE A 143 -6.40 -0.33 2.71
CA ILE A 143 -7.21 -0.39 3.93
C ILE A 143 -7.34 -1.86 4.31
N SER A 144 -7.15 -2.18 5.59
CA SER A 144 -7.32 -3.53 6.14
C SER A 144 -7.91 -3.47 7.54
N ILE A 145 -8.83 -4.38 7.83
CA ILE A 145 -9.38 -4.61 9.18
C ILE A 145 -8.80 -5.90 9.80
N VAL A 146 -7.80 -6.49 9.15
CA VAL A 146 -7.13 -7.70 9.64
C VAL A 146 -6.13 -7.27 10.71
N PRO A 147 -6.25 -7.79 11.96
CA PRO A 147 -5.39 -7.37 13.06
C PRO A 147 -3.98 -7.90 12.87
N THR A 148 -2.99 -7.02 13.03
CA THR A 148 -1.56 -7.38 13.10
C THR A 148 -1.04 -7.23 14.53
N GLU A 149 0.22 -7.58 14.78
CA GLU A 149 0.81 -7.43 16.11
C GLU A 149 0.72 -5.97 16.60
N GLY A 150 -0.21 -5.72 17.53
CA GLY A 150 -0.41 -4.42 18.19
C GLY A 150 -1.40 -3.46 17.52
N VAL A 151 -2.03 -3.82 16.40
CA VAL A 151 -3.00 -2.93 15.69
C VAL A 151 -4.23 -3.71 15.22
N GLY A 152 -5.43 -3.16 15.45
CA GLY A 152 -6.71 -3.79 15.07
C GLY A 152 -7.04 -3.70 13.57
N GLY A 153 -6.61 -2.62 12.91
CA GLY A 153 -6.78 -2.34 11.49
C GLY A 153 -5.80 -1.27 11.02
N VAL A 154 -5.80 -0.94 9.74
CA VAL A 154 -4.94 0.12 9.20
C VAL A 154 -5.53 0.77 7.96
N THR A 155 -5.34 2.08 7.88
CA THR A 155 -5.52 2.87 6.67
C THR A 155 -4.18 3.45 6.27
N GLN A 156 -3.63 2.92 5.19
CA GLN A 156 -2.35 3.35 4.67
C GLN A 156 -2.54 4.46 3.62
N PHE A 157 -1.70 5.48 3.73
CA PHE A 157 -1.65 6.58 2.78
C PHE A 157 -0.39 6.51 1.90
N ALA A 158 -0.55 6.78 0.60
CA ALA A 158 0.55 7.02 -0.34
C ALA A 158 0.79 8.53 -0.47
N GLU A 159 1.97 8.95 0.00
CA GLU A 159 2.46 10.33 -0.14
C GLU A 159 2.97 10.59 -1.57
N PRO A 160 2.67 11.76 -2.18
CA PRO A 160 3.28 12.17 -3.44
C PRO A 160 4.80 12.24 -3.33
N GLU A 161 5.55 11.82 -4.35
CA GLU A 161 7.03 11.83 -4.28
C GLU A 161 7.60 13.26 -4.09
N GLU A 162 6.88 14.28 -4.57
CA GLU A 162 7.25 15.69 -4.43
C GLU A 162 7.02 16.24 -3.00
N SER A 163 6.05 15.69 -2.25
CA SER A 163 5.70 16.18 -0.91
C SER A 163 6.80 15.94 0.12
N LYS A 164 7.67 14.94 -0.12
CA LYS A 164 8.80 14.61 0.76
C LYS A 164 9.94 15.63 0.72
N ARG A 165 9.97 16.51 -0.28
CA ARG A 165 11.08 17.45 -0.51
C ARG A 165 10.75 18.89 -0.12
N LEU A 166 9.49 19.19 0.19
CA LEU A 166 9.00 20.55 0.40
C LEU A 166 8.36 20.70 1.80
N PRO A 167 8.57 21.83 2.49
CA PRO A 167 7.83 22.16 3.69
C PRO A 167 6.32 22.13 3.44
N GLN A 168 5.56 21.53 4.36
CA GLN A 168 4.11 21.42 4.23
C GLN A 168 3.41 22.70 4.71
N SER A 169 2.36 23.12 3.99
CA SER A 169 1.58 24.29 4.38
C SER A 169 0.73 23.99 5.63
N LYS A 170 0.38 25.04 6.39
CA LYS A 170 -0.56 24.95 7.53
C LYS A 170 -1.85 24.21 7.16
N ARG A 171 -2.36 24.44 5.93
CA ARG A 171 -3.58 23.80 5.42
C ARG A 171 -3.42 22.27 5.30
N VAL A 172 -2.29 21.80 4.78
CA VAL A 172 -1.96 20.38 4.66
C VAL A 172 -1.83 19.74 6.04
N LEU A 173 -1.16 20.41 6.98
CA LEU A 173 -0.98 19.91 8.34
C LEU A 173 -2.32 19.80 9.10
N LEU A 174 -3.20 20.81 8.99
CA LEU A 174 -4.54 20.74 9.56
C LEU A 174 -5.37 19.61 8.95
N ALA A 175 -5.21 19.34 7.65
CA ALA A 175 -5.85 18.20 7.00
C ALA A 175 -5.33 16.87 7.53
N HIS A 176 -4.02 16.73 7.80
CA HIS A 176 -3.50 15.53 8.46
C HIS A 176 -4.11 15.31 9.86
N LEU A 177 -4.27 16.38 10.64
CA LEU A 177 -4.95 16.30 11.94
C LEU A 177 -6.41 15.86 11.79
N ALA A 178 -7.14 16.41 10.83
CA ALA A 178 -8.51 16.01 10.56
C ALA A 178 -8.61 14.52 10.22
N VAL A 179 -7.72 14.02 9.36
CA VAL A 179 -7.66 12.59 9.02
C VAL A 179 -7.33 11.73 10.25
N ALA A 180 -6.37 12.16 11.08
CA ALA A 180 -6.00 11.43 12.30
C ALA A 180 -7.16 11.33 13.31
N MET A 181 -8.03 12.33 13.36
CA MET A 181 -9.25 12.30 14.19
C MET A 181 -10.43 11.58 13.53
N GLY A 182 -10.33 11.31 12.22
CA GLY A 182 -11.43 10.76 11.41
C GLY A 182 -11.89 9.38 11.86
N GLY A 183 -10.98 8.53 12.36
CA GLY A 183 -11.34 7.19 12.84
C GLY A 183 -12.26 7.25 14.06
N ARG A 184 -11.84 7.99 15.10
CA ARG A 184 -12.66 8.21 16.29
C ARG A 184 -14.00 8.89 15.98
N ALA A 185 -14.00 9.89 15.11
CA ALA A 185 -15.23 10.56 14.71
C ALA A 185 -16.23 9.61 14.01
N ALA A 186 -15.72 8.62 13.23
CA ALA A 186 -16.56 7.63 12.57
C ALA A 186 -17.15 6.60 13.55
N GLU A 187 -16.39 6.21 14.58
CA GLU A 187 -16.90 5.34 15.65
C GLU A 187 -18.07 5.99 16.42
N GLU A 188 -18.06 7.31 16.63
CA GLU A 188 -19.10 8.01 17.40
C GLU A 188 -20.43 8.17 16.66
N VAL A 189 -20.45 8.01 15.33
CA VAL A 189 -21.66 8.13 14.50
C VAL A 189 -22.22 6.78 14.04
N THR A 190 -21.60 5.68 14.45
CA THR A 190 -22.03 4.31 14.14
C THR A 190 -22.83 3.74 15.31
#